data_AF-A0A1Q7YYY1-F1
#
_entry.id   AF-A0A1Q7YYY1-F1
#
_cell.length_a   1.000
_cell.length_b   1.000
_cell.length_c   1.000
_cell.angle_alpha   90.00
_cell.angle_beta   90.00
_cell.angle_gamma   90.00
#
_symmetry.space_group_name_H-M   'P 1'
#
loop_
_entity.id
_entity.type
_entity.pdbx_description
1 polymer ?
#
loop_
_entity_poly.entity_id
_entity_poly.type
_entity_poly.pdbx_seq_one_letter_code
_entity_poly.pdbx_strand_id
1 'polypeptide(L)'
;RPNADPKEVDEATKLVEHRQKNLGEPSEMALLSRLHWWTVEYGLIGTLENPKIYGAGLLSSIGESVSCLEPAVKKIPYSIDAQTHAFDITTKQPQLFVCRDFQHLRGVLEEFANMMAFKVGGVEGINKAIECQNVATCEYSSGLQVGGVFTEVITDENNSPSYLRTSGKTALAFRDKELERHGIDYHKDGFCSPVGKWKQTTTSPELLTDDQLHALGIVEGRKAKIEFVSGVVVSGKVDKILRRDGKLLLITFSNCTAKFGDRTLFRPDWGMYDMAVGDQISSVFNGAADKDAYNQVALVPKERTIKVPLDAKRKRLENLYQQVRKIRESKTGYERLGEIWETQQAEHPEDWLLSMEIFEIVDTTSQQPELKARVEKFLNQKKAKTKDLATLIG
;
A
#
# COMPACT_ATOMS: atom_id res chain seq x y z
N ARG A 1 -9.12 20.99 8.89
CA ARG A 1 -9.76 22.31 8.60
C ARG A 1 -9.01 23.35 9.42
N PRO A 2 -8.59 24.51 8.87
CA PRO A 2 -8.10 25.59 9.73
C PRO A 2 -9.24 26.05 10.64
N ASN A 3 -8.95 26.31 11.91
CA ASN A 3 -9.92 26.60 12.97
C ASN A 3 -10.96 25.46 13.21
N ALA A 4 -10.53 24.20 13.14
CA ALA A 4 -11.34 23.10 13.65
C ALA A 4 -11.62 23.31 15.14
N ASP A 5 -12.82 22.90 15.61
CA ASP A 5 -13.17 22.97 17.02
C ASP A 5 -12.12 22.18 17.82
N PRO A 6 -11.50 22.76 18.88
CA PRO A 6 -10.56 22.04 19.73
C PRO A 6 -11.07 20.68 20.22
N LYS A 7 -12.39 20.54 20.44
CA LYS A 7 -13.01 19.25 20.79
C LYS A 7 -12.97 18.25 19.64
N GLU A 8 -13.28 18.67 18.41
CA GLU A 8 -13.16 17.82 17.22
C GLU A 8 -11.71 17.36 17.00
N VAL A 9 -10.74 18.24 17.25
CA VAL A 9 -9.31 17.91 17.15
C VAL A 9 -8.91 16.88 18.22
N ASP A 10 -9.33 17.07 19.47
CA ASP A 10 -9.05 16.13 20.56
C ASP A 10 -9.70 14.76 20.31
N GLU A 11 -10.97 14.73 19.88
CA GLU A 11 -11.67 13.48 19.52
C GLU A 11 -11.00 12.76 18.35
N ALA A 12 -10.62 13.50 17.30
CA ALA A 12 -9.91 12.94 16.15
C ALA A 12 -8.53 12.41 16.56
N THR A 13 -7.81 13.13 17.42
CA THR A 13 -6.49 12.72 17.93
C THR A 13 -6.62 11.43 18.75
N LYS A 14 -7.57 11.38 19.68
CA LYS A 14 -7.87 10.16 20.46
C LYS A 14 -8.24 8.98 19.58
N LEU A 15 -9.02 9.22 18.53
CA LEU A 15 -9.38 8.17 17.57
C LEU A 15 -8.16 7.65 16.80
N VAL A 16 -7.26 8.53 16.35
CA VAL A 16 -6.02 8.16 15.68
C VAL A 16 -5.12 7.36 16.62
N GLU A 17 -4.90 7.84 17.85
CA GLU A 17 -4.10 7.15 18.86
C GLU A 17 -4.69 5.78 19.22
N HIS A 18 -6.00 5.69 19.36
CA HIS A 18 -6.69 4.42 19.63
C HIS A 18 -6.48 3.44 18.46
N ARG A 19 -6.62 3.89 17.22
CA ARG A 19 -6.38 3.06 16.04
C ARG A 19 -4.93 2.62 15.94
N GLN A 20 -3.98 3.52 16.15
CA GLN A 20 -2.54 3.22 16.14
C GLN A 20 -2.18 2.16 17.20
N LYS A 21 -2.82 2.19 18.37
CA LYS A 21 -2.63 1.18 19.43
C LYS A 21 -3.31 -0.16 19.12
N ASN A 22 -4.26 -0.21 18.18
CA ASN A 22 -5.08 -1.39 17.87
C ASN A 22 -5.02 -1.75 16.37
N LEU A 23 -3.84 -1.63 15.74
CA LEU A 23 -3.63 -1.95 14.32
C LEU A 23 -3.72 -3.47 14.01
N GLY A 24 -3.74 -4.33 15.03
CA GLY A 24 -3.69 -5.78 14.88
C GLY A 24 -2.30 -6.28 14.50
N GLU A 25 -2.24 -7.50 13.96
CA GLU A 25 -1.00 -8.06 13.44
C GLU A 25 -0.56 -7.31 12.17
N PRO A 26 0.75 -7.02 12.00
CA PRO A 26 1.24 -6.29 10.85
C PRO A 26 1.13 -7.14 9.58
N SER A 27 0.56 -6.57 8.53
CA SER A 27 0.64 -7.16 7.19
C SER A 27 2.09 -7.28 6.71
N GLU A 28 2.35 -8.15 5.72
CA GLU A 28 3.69 -8.28 5.10
C GLU A 28 4.19 -6.94 4.54
N MET A 29 3.29 -6.09 4.03
CA MET A 29 3.64 -4.74 3.57
C MET A 29 4.11 -3.85 4.72
N ALA A 30 3.48 -3.95 5.90
CA ALA A 30 3.91 -3.21 7.08
C ALA A 30 5.27 -3.70 7.59
N LEU A 31 5.50 -5.01 7.58
CA LEU A 31 6.80 -5.62 7.92
C LEU A 31 7.91 -5.17 6.94
N LEU A 32 7.64 -5.22 5.63
CA LEU A 32 8.55 -4.72 4.60
C LEU A 32 8.84 -3.24 4.76
N SER A 33 7.83 -2.43 5.10
CA SER A 33 7.99 -0.99 5.34
C SER A 33 8.90 -0.72 6.53
N ARG A 34 8.88 -1.56 7.57
CA ARG A 34 9.82 -1.45 8.71
C ARG A 34 11.23 -1.81 8.29
N LEU A 35 11.42 -2.88 7.52
CA LEU A 35 12.74 -3.22 6.96
C LEU A 35 13.28 -2.07 6.10
N HIS A 36 12.45 -1.50 5.23
CA HIS A 36 12.81 -0.33 4.42
C HIS A 36 13.19 0.88 5.28
N TRP A 37 12.41 1.18 6.32
CA TRP A 37 12.66 2.29 7.24
C TRP A 37 14.02 2.14 7.93
N TRP A 38 14.31 0.97 8.50
CA TRP A 38 15.55 0.71 9.22
C TRP A 38 16.78 0.53 8.33
N THR A 39 16.62 0.64 7.02
CA THR A 39 17.69 0.47 6.04
C THR A 39 17.82 1.65 5.09
N VAL A 40 16.93 1.77 4.11
CA VAL A 40 16.99 2.80 3.08
C VAL A 40 16.78 4.20 3.66
N GLU A 41 15.92 4.35 4.67
CA GLU A 41 15.65 5.66 5.27
C GLU A 41 16.61 5.98 6.43
N TYR A 42 16.73 5.07 7.39
CA TYR A 42 17.45 5.27 8.65
C TYR A 42 18.54 4.21 8.92
N GLY A 43 19.15 3.67 7.86
CA GLY A 43 20.18 2.63 7.99
C GLY A 43 21.60 3.15 8.21
N LEU A 44 22.35 2.35 8.95
CA LEU A 44 23.80 2.48 9.17
C LEU A 44 24.55 1.28 8.55
N ILE A 45 25.80 1.49 8.13
CA ILE A 45 26.64 0.45 7.48
C ILE A 45 28.05 0.41 8.06
N GLY A 46 28.63 -0.79 8.21
CA GLY A 46 29.98 -1.00 8.74
C GLY A 46 29.98 -1.82 10.03
N THR A 47 30.88 -1.49 10.96
CA THR A 47 30.93 -2.16 12.28
C THR A 47 30.02 -1.44 13.28
N LEU A 48 29.66 -2.12 14.37
CA LEU A 48 28.82 -1.52 15.42
C LEU A 48 29.53 -0.36 16.14
N GLU A 49 30.86 -0.42 16.23
CA GLU A 49 31.70 0.55 16.92
C GLU A 49 31.92 1.81 16.09
N ASN A 50 32.02 1.65 14.76
CA ASN A 50 32.26 2.76 13.84
C ASN A 50 31.38 2.66 12.59
N PRO A 51 30.05 2.79 12.74
CA PRO A 51 29.13 2.75 11.62
C PRO A 51 29.19 4.05 10.81
N LYS A 52 28.95 3.92 9.50
CA LYS A 52 28.74 5.02 8.57
C LYS A 52 27.25 5.15 8.24
N ILE A 53 26.83 6.34 7.86
CA ILE A 53 25.44 6.62 7.48
C ILE A 53 25.27 6.32 5.99
N TYR A 54 24.18 5.65 5.62
CA TYR A 54 23.76 5.53 4.22
C TYR A 54 22.25 5.80 4.01
N GLY A 55 21.45 5.79 5.08
CA GLY A 55 20.03 6.07 5.01
C GLY A 55 19.71 7.49 4.52
N ALA A 56 18.73 7.62 3.63
CA ALA A 56 18.35 8.88 3.00
C ALA A 56 17.80 9.91 3.99
N GLY A 57 16.97 9.48 4.95
CA GLY A 57 16.46 10.33 6.02
C GLY A 57 17.58 10.92 6.88
N LEU A 58 18.57 10.09 7.25
CA LEU A 58 19.75 10.55 7.99
C LEU A 58 20.62 11.50 7.17
N LEU A 59 20.83 11.23 5.87
CA LEU A 59 21.68 12.08 5.02
C LEU A 59 21.04 13.43 4.69
N SER A 60 19.71 13.51 4.68
CA SER A 60 18.97 14.75 4.39
C SER A 60 18.73 15.62 5.62
N SER A 61 18.83 15.05 6.83
CA SER A 61 18.66 15.75 8.10
C SER A 61 19.99 15.99 8.80
N ILE A 62 20.58 17.18 8.64
CA ILE A 62 21.85 17.55 9.27
C ILE A 62 21.81 17.29 10.78
N GLY A 63 20.72 17.67 11.45
CA GLY A 63 20.56 17.49 12.89
C GLY A 63 20.52 16.03 13.33
N GLU A 64 19.84 15.16 12.57
CA GLU A 64 19.79 13.73 12.89
C GLU A 64 21.07 12.99 12.50
N SER A 65 21.72 13.38 11.40
CA SER A 65 22.99 12.80 10.91
C SER A 65 24.11 12.86 11.96
N VAL A 66 24.13 13.88 12.81
CA VAL A 66 25.12 14.01 13.88
C VAL A 66 24.67 13.21 15.09
N SER A 67 23.43 13.43 15.55
CA SER A 67 22.94 12.79 16.78
C SER A 67 22.78 11.27 16.67
N CYS A 68 22.62 10.71 15.46
CA CYS A 68 22.47 9.27 15.28
C CYS A 68 23.72 8.47 15.66
N LEU A 69 24.90 9.07 15.59
CA LEU A 69 26.17 8.44 15.97
C LEU A 69 26.46 8.54 17.48
N GLU A 70 25.74 9.38 18.22
CA GLU A 70 25.94 9.55 19.66
C GLU A 70 25.56 8.29 20.46
N PRO A 71 26.22 8.00 21.60
CA PRO A 71 25.94 6.81 22.40
C PRO A 71 24.49 6.66 22.89
N ALA A 72 23.74 7.76 22.93
CA ALA A 72 22.33 7.77 23.33
C ALA A 72 21.43 6.99 22.35
N VAL A 73 21.79 6.91 21.06
CA VAL A 73 21.05 6.14 20.06
C VAL A 73 21.60 4.72 20.04
N LYS A 74 20.74 3.73 20.26
CA LYS A 74 21.16 2.31 20.31
C LYS A 74 21.50 1.80 18.90
N LYS A 75 22.67 1.17 18.74
CA LYS A 75 23.07 0.49 17.50
C LYS A 75 22.82 -0.99 17.63
N ILE A 76 22.04 -1.55 16.72
CA ILE A 76 21.62 -2.96 16.71
C ILE A 76 22.13 -3.61 15.42
N PRO A 77 22.70 -4.83 15.44
CA PRO A 77 22.99 -5.57 14.22
C PRO A 77 21.74 -5.72 13.36
N TYR A 78 21.85 -5.43 12.07
CA TYR A 78 20.75 -5.65 11.14
C TYR A 78 20.51 -7.16 10.94
N SER A 79 19.26 -7.58 11.07
CA SER A 79 18.75 -8.93 10.78
C SER A 79 17.30 -8.82 10.35
N ILE A 80 16.68 -9.95 10.00
CA ILE A 80 15.24 -10.00 9.70
C ILE A 80 14.38 -9.48 10.87
N ASP A 81 14.88 -9.55 12.11
CA ASP A 81 14.17 -9.08 13.31
C ASP A 81 13.84 -7.59 13.25
N ALA A 82 14.54 -6.79 12.43
CA ALA A 82 14.21 -5.38 12.21
C ALA A 82 12.74 -5.17 11.78
N GLN A 83 12.10 -6.16 11.15
CA GLN A 83 10.68 -6.12 10.81
C GLN A 83 9.75 -6.03 12.04
N THR A 84 10.22 -6.44 13.22
CA THR A 84 9.43 -6.43 14.46
C THR A 84 9.47 -5.08 15.16
N HIS A 85 10.38 -4.19 14.76
CA HIS A 85 10.53 -2.86 15.34
C HIS A 85 9.67 -1.85 14.58
N ALA A 86 8.59 -1.39 15.20
CA ALA A 86 7.84 -0.24 14.72
C ALA A 86 8.64 1.06 14.86
N PHE A 87 8.34 2.04 14.02
CA PHE A 87 9.00 3.35 14.00
C PHE A 87 7.99 4.50 14.16
N ASP A 88 8.47 5.64 14.62
CA ASP A 88 7.73 6.89 14.71
C ASP A 88 8.40 7.94 13.82
N ILE A 89 7.65 8.47 12.86
CA ILE A 89 8.14 9.47 11.91
C ILE A 89 8.21 10.88 12.50
N THR A 90 7.60 11.10 13.68
CA THR A 90 7.44 12.44 14.28
C THR A 90 8.56 12.79 15.26
N THR A 91 9.38 11.81 15.63
CA THR A 91 10.43 11.96 16.64
C THR A 91 11.77 11.42 16.14
N LYS A 92 12.85 11.80 16.83
CA LYS A 92 14.18 11.25 16.55
C LYS A 92 14.21 9.76 16.86
N GLN A 93 14.87 9.00 16.00
CA GLN A 93 14.91 7.54 16.13
C GLN A 93 15.75 7.12 17.35
N PRO A 94 15.18 6.36 18.32
CA PRO A 94 15.90 5.96 19.55
C PRO A 94 16.91 4.82 19.32
N GLN A 95 16.74 4.08 18.22
CA GLN A 95 17.61 2.99 17.80
C GLN A 95 17.80 3.01 16.29
N LEU A 96 18.91 2.44 15.82
CA LEU A 96 19.22 2.26 14.41
C LEU A 96 19.88 0.91 14.18
N PHE A 97 19.72 0.39 12.96
CA PHE A 97 20.27 -0.90 12.57
C PHE A 97 21.55 -0.72 11.75
N VAL A 98 22.57 -1.50 12.09
CA VAL A 98 23.88 -1.49 11.45
C VAL A 98 24.02 -2.74 10.59
N CYS A 99 24.07 -2.53 9.28
CA CYS A 99 24.34 -3.59 8.32
C CYS A 99 25.86 -3.70 8.07
N ARG A 100 26.39 -4.92 7.93
CA ARG A 100 27.84 -5.10 7.67
C ARG A 100 28.26 -4.51 6.33
N ASP A 101 27.48 -4.82 5.30
CA ASP A 101 27.67 -4.40 3.92
C ASP A 101 26.35 -4.55 3.12
N PHE A 102 26.31 -4.09 1.87
CA PHE A 102 25.12 -4.20 1.04
C PHE A 102 24.75 -5.64 0.63
N GLN A 103 25.70 -6.59 0.68
CA GLN A 103 25.38 -8.00 0.40
C GLN A 103 24.60 -8.61 1.56
N HIS A 104 24.99 -8.30 2.80
CA HIS A 104 24.24 -8.69 3.98
C HIS A 104 22.83 -8.09 3.97
N LEU A 105 22.69 -6.82 3.60
CA LEU A 105 21.39 -6.18 3.42
C LEU A 105 20.52 -6.98 2.45
N ARG A 106 21.06 -7.28 1.26
CA ARG A 106 20.35 -8.03 0.21
C ARG A 106 19.96 -9.41 0.69
N GLY A 107 20.84 -10.11 1.40
CA GLY A 107 20.58 -11.45 1.94
C GLY A 107 19.40 -11.47 2.90
N VAL A 108 19.31 -10.50 3.82
CA VAL A 108 18.17 -10.39 4.76
C VAL A 108 16.87 -10.06 4.02
N LEU A 109 16.91 -9.21 3.00
CA LEU A 109 15.73 -8.90 2.19
C LEU A 109 15.27 -10.11 1.34
N GLU A 110 16.21 -10.89 0.82
CA GLU A 110 15.92 -12.15 0.12
C GLU A 110 15.32 -13.20 1.08
N GLU A 111 15.86 -13.31 2.30
CA GLU A 111 15.31 -14.15 3.37
C GLU A 111 13.85 -13.79 3.66
N PHE A 112 13.57 -12.49 3.89
CA PHE A 112 12.21 -12.01 4.11
C PHE A 112 11.30 -12.27 2.90
N ALA A 113 11.77 -11.98 1.68
CA ALA A 113 10.99 -12.21 0.46
C ALA A 113 10.60 -13.69 0.29
N ASN A 114 11.48 -14.62 0.65
CA ASN A 114 11.21 -16.06 0.57
C ASN A 114 10.14 -16.53 1.57
N MET A 115 9.84 -15.76 2.61
CA MET A 115 8.76 -16.03 3.57
C MET A 115 7.41 -15.44 3.15
N MET A 116 7.39 -14.56 2.15
CA MET A 116 6.18 -13.86 1.76
C MET A 116 5.21 -14.75 0.98
N ALA A 117 3.91 -14.44 1.10
CA ALA A 117 2.82 -15.16 0.45
C ALA A 117 3.00 -15.36 -1.06
N PHE A 118 3.63 -14.40 -1.76
CA PHE A 118 3.84 -14.50 -3.20
C PHE A 118 4.93 -15.51 -3.60
N LYS A 119 5.79 -15.92 -2.67
CA LYS A 119 6.82 -16.96 -2.88
C LYS A 119 6.39 -18.31 -2.33
N VAL A 120 5.70 -18.32 -1.20
CA VAL A 120 5.31 -19.56 -0.50
C VAL A 120 3.96 -20.10 -1.01
N GLY A 121 3.01 -19.21 -1.30
CA GLY A 121 1.65 -19.59 -1.67
C GLY A 121 0.92 -20.33 -0.54
N GLY A 122 0.26 -21.44 -0.91
CA GLY A 122 -0.39 -22.34 0.04
C GLY A 122 -1.53 -21.73 0.87
N VAL A 123 -1.87 -22.38 1.98
CA VAL A 123 -2.96 -21.95 2.89
C VAL A 123 -2.65 -20.62 3.55
N GLU A 124 -1.40 -20.40 3.97
CA GLU A 124 -1.01 -19.15 4.63
C GLU A 124 -1.21 -17.94 3.72
N GLY A 125 -0.81 -18.06 2.44
CA GLY A 125 -1.05 -17.01 1.45
C GLY A 125 -2.53 -16.73 1.23
N ILE A 126 -3.36 -17.77 1.12
CA ILE A 126 -4.81 -17.62 0.94
C ILE A 126 -5.45 -16.98 2.18
N ASN A 127 -5.04 -17.37 3.40
CA ASN A 127 -5.54 -16.76 4.63
C ASN A 127 -5.21 -15.26 4.71
N LYS A 128 -4.00 -14.86 4.32
CA LYS A 128 -3.63 -13.44 4.19
C LYS A 128 -4.53 -12.71 3.18
N ALA A 129 -4.85 -13.35 2.06
CA ALA A 129 -5.79 -12.82 1.07
C ALA A 129 -7.23 -12.70 1.59
N ILE A 130 -7.70 -13.65 2.40
CA ILE A 130 -9.03 -13.58 3.06
C ILE A 130 -9.06 -12.45 4.09
N GLU A 131 -8.02 -12.33 4.92
CA GLU A 131 -7.93 -11.33 5.98
C GLU A 131 -7.91 -9.90 5.42
N CYS A 132 -7.23 -9.68 4.30
CA CYS A 132 -7.12 -8.35 3.71
C CYS A 132 -8.43 -7.79 3.12
N GLN A 133 -9.44 -8.63 2.89
CA GLN A 133 -10.76 -8.29 2.30
C GLN A 133 -10.68 -7.45 1.02
N ASN A 134 -9.57 -7.55 0.31
CA ASN A 134 -9.28 -6.82 -0.93
C ASN A 134 -9.11 -7.81 -2.07
N VAL A 135 -9.06 -7.27 -3.29
CA VAL A 135 -8.75 -8.06 -4.47
C VAL A 135 -7.34 -8.59 -4.34
N ALA A 136 -7.21 -9.92 -4.35
CA ALA A 136 -5.94 -10.62 -4.39
C ALA A 136 -5.96 -11.61 -5.56
N THR A 137 -4.80 -12.17 -5.86
CA THR A 137 -4.64 -13.21 -6.88
C THR A 137 -3.98 -14.43 -6.26
N CYS A 138 -4.56 -15.60 -6.48
CA CYS A 138 -3.91 -16.88 -6.22
C CYS A 138 -3.51 -17.53 -7.54
N GLU A 139 -2.26 -17.97 -7.63
CA GLU A 139 -1.74 -18.70 -8.78
C GLU A 139 -1.63 -20.19 -8.46
N TYR A 140 -2.26 -21.00 -9.31
CA TYR A 140 -2.15 -22.46 -9.30
C TYR A 140 -0.82 -22.88 -9.92
N SER A 141 -0.33 -24.08 -9.59
CA SER A 141 0.87 -24.68 -10.21
C SER A 141 0.78 -24.87 -11.73
N SER A 142 -0.43 -24.85 -12.28
CA SER A 142 -0.69 -24.78 -13.72
C SER A 142 -0.28 -23.44 -14.35
N GLY A 143 -0.10 -22.39 -13.55
CA GLY A 143 0.06 -21.00 -13.98
C GLY A 143 -1.26 -20.24 -14.12
N LEU A 144 -2.40 -20.89 -13.84
CA LEU A 144 -3.70 -20.22 -13.82
C LEU A 144 -3.77 -19.29 -12.59
N GLN A 145 -4.10 -18.03 -12.84
CA GLN A 145 -4.25 -16.99 -11.84
C GLN A 145 -5.73 -16.71 -11.61
N VAL A 146 -6.18 -16.75 -10.36
CA VAL A 146 -7.56 -16.44 -9.95
C VAL A 146 -7.53 -15.15 -9.16
N GLY A 147 -8.03 -14.06 -9.75
CA GLY A 147 -8.06 -12.72 -9.15
C GLY A 147 -9.45 -12.34 -8.64
N GLY A 148 -9.61 -12.10 -7.34
CA GLY A 148 -10.89 -11.73 -6.73
C GLY A 148 -10.79 -11.50 -5.22
N VAL A 149 -11.92 -11.29 -4.55
CA VAL A 149 -11.96 -11.18 -3.08
C VAL A 149 -12.15 -12.56 -2.47
N PHE A 150 -11.13 -13.10 -1.83
CA PHE A 150 -11.17 -14.43 -1.20
C PHE A 150 -12.00 -14.41 0.07
N THR A 151 -12.81 -15.45 0.26
CA THR A 151 -13.75 -15.55 1.39
C THR A 151 -13.62 -16.85 2.17
N GLU A 152 -13.09 -17.90 1.55
CA GLU A 152 -13.00 -19.20 2.18
C GLU A 152 -11.89 -20.04 1.54
N VAL A 153 -11.22 -20.81 2.40
CA VAL A 153 -10.31 -21.90 2.04
C VAL A 153 -10.69 -23.12 2.86
N ILE A 154 -10.71 -24.30 2.23
CA ILE A 154 -10.83 -25.59 2.93
C ILE A 154 -9.48 -26.28 2.81
N THR A 155 -9.02 -26.86 3.91
CA THR A 155 -7.75 -27.59 3.98
C THR A 155 -7.96 -29.09 4.13
N ASP A 156 -6.95 -29.87 3.74
CA ASP A 156 -6.88 -31.28 4.08
C ASP A 156 -6.22 -31.50 5.45
N GLU A 157 -6.05 -32.78 5.82
CA GLU A 157 -5.42 -33.22 7.07
C GLU A 157 -3.96 -32.73 7.23
N ASN A 158 -3.28 -32.40 6.12
CA ASN A 158 -1.90 -31.92 6.10
C ASN A 158 -1.81 -30.39 6.02
N ASN A 159 -2.92 -29.68 6.24
CA ASN A 159 -3.00 -28.23 6.10
C ASN A 159 -2.65 -27.73 4.69
N SER A 160 -2.93 -28.52 3.65
CA SER A 160 -2.79 -28.12 2.25
C SER A 160 -4.13 -27.63 1.70
N PRO A 161 -4.13 -26.61 0.83
CA PRO A 161 -5.38 -26.05 0.31
C PRO A 161 -6.05 -27.10 -0.58
N SER A 162 -7.32 -27.38 -0.31
CA SER A 162 -8.14 -28.35 -1.03
C SER A 162 -9.25 -27.69 -1.84
N TYR A 163 -9.64 -26.48 -1.46
CA TYR A 163 -10.67 -25.70 -2.12
C TYR A 163 -10.53 -24.23 -1.76
N LEU A 164 -10.82 -23.35 -2.71
CA LEU A 164 -10.88 -21.92 -2.50
C LEU A 164 -12.19 -21.33 -3.04
N ARG A 165 -12.61 -20.22 -2.44
CA ARG A 165 -13.78 -19.46 -2.86
C ARG A 165 -13.49 -17.97 -2.82
N THR A 166 -13.90 -17.29 -3.88
CA THR A 166 -13.97 -15.84 -3.99
C THR A 166 -15.43 -15.39 -4.04
N SER A 167 -15.66 -14.13 -3.73
CA SER A 167 -16.98 -13.49 -3.80
C SER A 167 -16.94 -12.24 -4.67
N GLY A 168 -18.06 -11.95 -5.33
CA GLY A 168 -18.17 -10.80 -6.21
C GLY A 168 -17.37 -10.98 -7.50
N LYS A 169 -16.89 -9.87 -8.07
CA LYS A 169 -16.19 -9.89 -9.36
C LYS A 169 -14.88 -10.68 -9.28
N THR A 170 -14.78 -11.74 -10.06
CA THR A 170 -13.56 -12.53 -10.20
C THR A 170 -13.11 -12.56 -11.66
N ALA A 171 -11.80 -12.58 -11.90
CA ALA A 171 -11.23 -12.78 -13.22
C ALA A 171 -10.20 -13.91 -13.18
N LEU A 172 -10.17 -14.72 -14.25
CA LEU A 172 -9.15 -15.73 -14.46
C LEU A 172 -8.13 -15.21 -15.47
N ALA A 173 -6.86 -15.36 -15.15
CA ALA A 173 -5.75 -14.90 -15.98
C ALA A 173 -4.70 -15.99 -16.14
N PHE A 174 -3.85 -15.83 -17.14
CA PHE A 174 -2.65 -16.63 -17.34
C PHE A 174 -1.52 -15.70 -17.80
N ARG A 175 -0.41 -15.69 -17.06
CA ARG A 175 0.72 -14.75 -17.27
C ARG A 175 0.27 -13.28 -17.30
N ASP A 176 -0.47 -12.88 -16.28
CA ASP A 176 -0.92 -11.49 -16.06
C ASP A 176 -1.81 -10.95 -17.19
N LYS A 177 -2.47 -11.86 -17.92
CA LYS A 177 -3.44 -11.54 -18.97
C LYS A 177 -4.73 -12.30 -18.76
N GLU A 178 -5.85 -11.58 -18.77
CA GLU A 178 -7.18 -12.15 -18.61
C GLU A 178 -7.45 -13.21 -19.70
N LEU A 179 -8.03 -14.34 -19.28
CA LEU A 179 -8.47 -15.39 -20.20
C LEU A 179 -9.76 -14.97 -20.90
N GLU A 180 -9.83 -15.22 -22.20
CA GLU A 180 -11.00 -14.89 -23.01
C GLU A 180 -12.27 -15.52 -22.41
N ARG A 181 -13.28 -14.67 -22.15
CA ARG A 181 -14.58 -15.03 -21.52
C ARG A 181 -14.49 -15.52 -20.07
N HIS A 182 -13.41 -15.23 -19.35
CA HIS A 182 -13.31 -15.50 -17.91
C HIS A 182 -12.97 -14.25 -17.09
N GLY A 183 -13.39 -13.07 -17.57
CA GLY A 183 -13.28 -11.82 -16.84
C GLY A 183 -14.38 -11.56 -15.81
N ILE A 184 -14.35 -10.37 -15.24
CA ILE A 184 -15.24 -9.91 -14.15
C ILE A 184 -16.74 -9.92 -14.50
N ASP A 185 -17.07 -9.84 -15.79
CA ASP A 185 -18.46 -9.88 -16.25
C ASP A 185 -19.02 -11.30 -16.31
N TYR A 186 -18.13 -12.29 -16.52
CA TYR A 186 -18.50 -13.71 -16.57
C TYR A 186 -18.59 -14.29 -15.15
N HIS A 187 -17.55 -14.09 -14.32
CA HIS A 187 -17.55 -14.52 -12.91
C HIS A 187 -17.97 -13.38 -11.97
N LYS A 188 -19.18 -12.82 -12.21
CA LYS A 188 -19.68 -11.64 -11.49
C LYS A 188 -20.01 -11.87 -10.00
N ASP A 189 -20.39 -13.09 -9.65
CA ASP A 189 -20.87 -13.46 -8.31
C ASP A 189 -19.76 -14.12 -7.46
N GLY A 190 -18.67 -14.52 -8.09
CA GLY A 190 -17.51 -15.15 -7.48
C GLY A 190 -17.04 -16.33 -8.30
N PHE A 191 -15.98 -16.97 -7.80
CA PHE A 191 -15.40 -18.17 -8.36
C PHE A 191 -15.06 -19.13 -7.23
N CYS A 192 -15.23 -20.43 -7.47
CA CYS A 192 -14.78 -21.43 -6.53
C CYS A 192 -14.25 -22.66 -7.24
N SER A 193 -13.19 -23.24 -6.70
CA SER A 193 -12.58 -24.43 -7.31
C SER A 193 -11.80 -25.24 -6.28
N PRO A 194 -11.77 -26.58 -6.44
CA PRO A 194 -10.82 -27.42 -5.73
C PRO A 194 -9.37 -27.09 -6.12
N VAL A 195 -8.45 -27.57 -5.29
CA VAL A 195 -7.01 -27.58 -5.47
C VAL A 195 -6.51 -28.96 -5.04
N GLY A 196 -5.51 -29.52 -5.72
CA GLY A 196 -4.89 -30.77 -5.29
C GLY A 196 -4.82 -31.86 -6.36
N LYS A 197 -4.14 -32.95 -6.00
CA LYS A 197 -4.03 -34.17 -6.80
C LYS A 197 -5.36 -34.89 -6.92
N TRP A 198 -5.52 -35.61 -8.03
CA TRP A 198 -6.65 -36.49 -8.27
C TRP A 198 -6.30 -37.91 -7.82
N LYS A 199 -7.23 -38.63 -7.19
CA LYS A 199 -7.03 -40.00 -6.70
C LYS A 199 -6.76 -41.00 -7.82
N GLN A 200 -7.25 -40.71 -9.03
CA GLN A 200 -7.16 -41.61 -10.18
C GLN A 200 -5.79 -41.60 -10.87
N THR A 201 -4.87 -40.71 -10.51
CA THR A 201 -3.56 -40.59 -11.15
C THR A 201 -2.47 -40.18 -10.16
N THR A 202 -1.23 -40.58 -10.44
CA THR A 202 -0.05 -40.14 -9.69
C THR A 202 0.59 -38.89 -10.28
N THR A 203 0.26 -38.55 -11.53
CA THR A 203 0.75 -37.36 -12.21
C THR A 203 -0.04 -36.12 -11.77
N SER A 204 0.65 -35.00 -11.55
CA SER A 204 -0.01 -33.72 -11.22
C SER A 204 -1.04 -33.36 -12.30
N PRO A 205 -2.27 -32.95 -11.92
CA PRO A 205 -3.38 -32.74 -12.87
C PRO A 205 -3.05 -31.83 -14.05
N GLU A 206 -2.28 -30.77 -13.82
CA GLU A 206 -1.90 -29.79 -14.83
C GLU A 206 -0.95 -30.34 -15.91
N LEU A 207 -0.29 -31.49 -15.66
CA LEU A 207 0.66 -32.13 -16.59
C LEU A 207 0.06 -33.30 -17.36
N LEU A 208 -1.19 -33.68 -17.09
CA LEU A 208 -1.83 -34.80 -17.78
C LEU A 208 -1.96 -34.50 -19.27
N THR A 209 -1.63 -35.46 -20.13
CA THR A 209 -1.87 -35.38 -21.58
C THR A 209 -3.34 -35.68 -21.91
N ASP A 210 -3.77 -35.37 -23.14
CA ASP A 210 -5.15 -35.65 -23.56
C ASP A 210 -5.45 -37.15 -23.57
N ASP A 211 -4.49 -37.98 -23.97
CA ASP A 211 -4.63 -39.45 -23.90
C ASP A 211 -4.82 -39.93 -22.45
N GLN A 212 -4.10 -39.33 -21.50
CA GLN A 212 -4.26 -39.63 -20.08
C GLN A 212 -5.62 -39.15 -19.55
N LEU A 213 -6.09 -37.96 -19.94
CA LEU A 213 -7.43 -37.48 -19.59
C LEU A 213 -8.53 -38.40 -20.15
N HIS A 214 -8.37 -38.83 -21.41
CA HIS A 214 -9.29 -39.76 -22.05
C HIS A 214 -9.31 -41.12 -21.33
N ALA A 215 -8.16 -41.64 -20.92
CA ALA A 215 -8.07 -42.86 -20.12
C ALA A 215 -8.77 -42.71 -18.75
N LEU A 216 -8.82 -41.50 -18.19
CA LEU A 216 -9.57 -41.16 -16.98
C LEU A 216 -11.06 -40.89 -17.23
N GLY A 217 -11.53 -40.97 -18.49
CA GLY A 217 -12.91 -40.69 -18.87
C GLY A 217 -13.26 -39.20 -18.94
N ILE A 218 -12.27 -38.31 -18.87
CA ILE A 218 -12.42 -36.86 -18.99
C ILE A 218 -12.29 -36.52 -20.47
N VAL A 219 -13.44 -36.46 -21.16
CA VAL A 219 -13.53 -36.17 -22.59
C VAL A 219 -14.65 -35.15 -22.81
N GLU A 220 -14.41 -34.16 -23.66
CA GLU A 220 -15.45 -33.20 -24.05
C GLU A 220 -16.71 -33.92 -24.57
N GLY A 221 -17.86 -33.45 -24.11
CA GLY A 221 -19.17 -34.03 -24.39
C GLY A 221 -19.57 -35.22 -23.50
N ARG A 222 -18.66 -35.79 -22.69
CA ARG A 222 -18.95 -36.94 -21.82
C ARG A 222 -19.11 -36.55 -20.35
N LYS A 223 -19.81 -37.41 -19.60
CA LYS A 223 -19.86 -37.31 -18.14
C LYS A 223 -18.54 -37.80 -17.55
N ALA A 224 -17.98 -37.02 -16.64
CA ALA A 224 -16.78 -37.36 -15.91
C ALA A 224 -17.01 -37.22 -14.39
N LYS A 225 -16.19 -37.93 -13.63
CA LYS A 225 -16.13 -37.85 -12.17
C LYS A 225 -14.67 -37.77 -11.75
N ILE A 226 -14.32 -36.68 -11.09
CA ILE A 226 -12.97 -36.41 -10.59
C ILE A 226 -13.03 -36.45 -9.07
N GLU A 227 -12.12 -37.21 -8.46
CA GLU A 227 -12.04 -37.34 -7.01
C GLU A 227 -10.67 -36.84 -6.59
N PHE A 228 -10.63 -35.80 -5.75
CA PHE A 228 -9.40 -35.25 -5.22
C PHE A 228 -8.92 -36.09 -4.04
N VAL A 229 -7.60 -36.15 -3.84
CA VAL A 229 -7.00 -36.83 -2.68
C VAL A 229 -7.54 -36.26 -1.36
N SER A 230 -7.79 -34.95 -1.32
CA SER A 230 -8.42 -34.24 -0.20
C SER A 230 -9.84 -34.72 0.13
N GLY A 231 -10.52 -35.41 -0.78
CA GLY A 231 -11.91 -35.86 -0.60
C GLY A 231 -12.95 -34.99 -1.30
N VAL A 232 -12.54 -33.93 -2.01
CA VAL A 232 -13.45 -33.19 -2.91
C VAL A 232 -13.83 -34.08 -4.10
N VAL A 233 -15.11 -34.14 -4.44
CA VAL A 233 -15.61 -34.89 -5.60
C VAL A 233 -16.35 -33.94 -6.53
N VAL A 234 -15.93 -33.91 -7.79
CA VAL A 234 -16.56 -33.13 -8.87
C VAL A 234 -17.14 -34.11 -9.89
N SER A 235 -18.43 -33.97 -10.20
CA SER A 235 -19.08 -34.78 -11.23
C SER A 235 -20.02 -33.94 -12.09
N GLY A 236 -19.89 -34.07 -13.41
CA GLY A 236 -20.66 -33.32 -14.38
C GLY A 236 -20.34 -33.76 -15.80
N LYS A 237 -20.93 -33.08 -16.79
CA LYS A 237 -20.59 -33.27 -18.20
C LYS A 237 -19.49 -32.28 -18.57
N VAL A 238 -18.38 -32.75 -19.14
CA VAL A 238 -17.29 -31.89 -19.62
C VAL A 238 -17.74 -31.20 -20.90
N ASP A 239 -17.70 -29.87 -20.93
CA ASP A 239 -18.04 -29.10 -22.13
C ASP A 239 -16.82 -28.48 -22.80
N LYS A 240 -15.80 -28.08 -22.04
CA LYS A 240 -14.59 -27.47 -22.59
C LYS A 240 -13.38 -27.78 -21.73
N ILE A 241 -12.25 -28.06 -22.37
CA ILE A 241 -10.94 -28.22 -21.72
C ILE A 241 -10.01 -27.13 -22.24
N LEU A 242 -9.46 -26.31 -21.34
CA LEU A 242 -8.55 -25.23 -21.67
C LEU A 242 -7.10 -25.59 -21.31
N ARG A 243 -6.22 -25.51 -22.31
CA ARG A 243 -4.78 -25.66 -22.15
C ARG A 243 -4.01 -24.43 -22.64
N ARG A 244 -2.89 -24.15 -21.99
CA ARG A 244 -1.87 -23.20 -22.46
C ARG A 244 -0.51 -23.77 -22.11
N ASP A 245 0.44 -23.61 -23.03
CA ASP A 245 1.84 -24.05 -22.88
C ASP A 245 1.99 -25.51 -22.42
N GLY A 246 1.16 -26.39 -22.98
CA GLY A 246 1.13 -27.81 -22.66
C GLY A 246 0.49 -28.16 -21.30
N LYS A 247 0.16 -27.16 -20.46
CA LYS A 247 -0.49 -27.37 -19.17
C LYS A 247 -2.01 -27.27 -19.27
N LEU A 248 -2.68 -28.12 -18.51
CA LEU A 248 -4.12 -28.06 -18.29
C LEU A 248 -4.43 -26.97 -17.25
N LEU A 249 -5.24 -25.98 -17.64
CA LEU A 249 -5.56 -24.83 -16.80
C LEU A 249 -6.97 -24.92 -16.22
N LEU A 250 -7.96 -25.21 -17.06
CA LEU A 250 -9.38 -25.11 -16.70
C LEU A 250 -10.18 -26.23 -17.38
N ILE A 251 -11.15 -26.79 -16.67
CA ILE A 251 -12.17 -27.66 -17.24
C ILE A 251 -13.54 -27.08 -16.92
N THR A 252 -14.33 -26.82 -17.96
CA THR A 252 -15.70 -26.33 -17.83
C THR A 252 -16.68 -27.49 -17.87
N PHE A 253 -17.59 -27.55 -16.90
CA PHE A 253 -18.62 -28.57 -16.78
C PHE A 253 -20.03 -27.98 -16.83
N SER A 254 -20.96 -28.69 -17.47
CA SER A 254 -22.42 -28.49 -17.32
C SER A 254 -23.02 -29.55 -16.40
N ASN A 255 -24.17 -29.19 -15.79
CA ASN A 255 -24.89 -30.03 -14.83
C ASN A 255 -23.96 -30.62 -13.75
N CYS A 256 -23.08 -29.76 -13.24
CA CYS A 256 -22.00 -30.16 -12.34
C CYS A 256 -22.43 -30.10 -10.88
N THR A 257 -21.96 -31.07 -10.09
CA THR A 257 -22.04 -31.06 -8.64
C THR A 257 -20.64 -31.22 -8.06
N ALA A 258 -20.25 -30.33 -7.15
CA ALA A 258 -19.01 -30.45 -6.38
C ALA A 258 -19.34 -30.61 -4.90
N LYS A 259 -18.73 -31.59 -4.22
CA LYS A 259 -18.97 -31.91 -2.80
C LYS A 259 -17.68 -32.18 -2.05
N PHE A 260 -17.70 -31.92 -0.75
CA PHE A 260 -16.65 -32.27 0.20
C PHE A 260 -17.31 -32.87 1.45
N GLY A 261 -17.19 -34.19 1.63
CA GLY A 261 -18.00 -34.93 2.60
C GLY A 261 -19.50 -34.70 2.34
N ASP A 262 -20.23 -34.28 3.38
CA ASP A 262 -21.66 -33.94 3.29
C ASP A 262 -21.92 -32.53 2.74
N ARG A 263 -20.89 -31.69 2.66
CA ARG A 263 -21.02 -30.30 2.22
C ARG A 263 -21.08 -30.22 0.71
N THR A 264 -22.08 -29.52 0.18
CA THR A 264 -22.14 -29.19 -1.24
C THR A 264 -21.41 -27.88 -1.51
N LEU A 265 -20.39 -27.93 -2.37
CA LEU A 265 -19.55 -26.78 -2.75
C LEU A 265 -20.10 -26.06 -3.98
N PHE A 266 -20.71 -26.81 -4.91
CA PHE A 266 -21.34 -26.30 -6.13
C PHE A 266 -22.56 -27.14 -6.51
N ARG A 267 -23.61 -26.49 -7.02
CA ARG A 267 -24.86 -27.12 -7.46
C ARG A 267 -25.09 -26.91 -8.95
N PRO A 268 -25.73 -27.87 -9.66
CA PRO A 268 -26.06 -27.73 -11.07
C PRO A 268 -26.88 -26.47 -11.39
N ASP A 269 -27.77 -26.08 -10.46
CA ASP A 269 -28.65 -24.92 -10.58
C ASP A 269 -27.91 -23.57 -10.62
N TRP A 270 -26.62 -23.56 -10.25
CA TRP A 270 -25.78 -22.35 -10.28
C TRP A 270 -25.18 -22.09 -11.67
N GLY A 271 -25.35 -23.02 -12.61
CA GLY A 271 -24.94 -22.86 -14.00
C GLY A 271 -23.69 -23.64 -14.36
N MET A 272 -22.86 -23.06 -15.23
CA MET A 272 -21.62 -23.66 -15.69
C MET A 272 -20.58 -23.65 -14.57
N TYR A 273 -19.87 -24.77 -14.41
CA TYR A 273 -18.81 -24.89 -13.42
C TYR A 273 -17.45 -24.88 -14.08
N ASP A 274 -16.70 -23.81 -13.88
CA ASP A 274 -15.33 -23.68 -14.34
C ASP A 274 -14.37 -24.14 -13.24
N MET A 275 -13.78 -25.32 -13.42
CA MET A 275 -12.86 -25.91 -12.46
C MET A 275 -11.42 -25.54 -12.81
N ALA A 276 -10.78 -24.75 -11.96
CA ALA A 276 -9.34 -24.51 -12.01
C ALA A 276 -8.57 -25.81 -11.74
N VAL A 277 -7.53 -26.05 -12.54
CA VAL A 277 -6.68 -27.22 -12.42
C VAL A 277 -5.32 -26.79 -11.88
N GLY A 278 -4.89 -27.45 -10.82
CA GLY A 278 -3.52 -27.38 -10.32
C GLY A 278 -3.37 -28.20 -9.04
N ASP A 279 -2.22 -28.86 -8.94
CA ASP A 279 -1.80 -29.63 -7.77
C ASP A 279 -1.72 -28.77 -6.50
N GLN A 280 -1.23 -27.54 -6.62
CA GLN A 280 -1.03 -26.64 -5.46
C GLN A 280 -1.22 -25.17 -5.83
N ILE A 281 -1.30 -24.31 -4.82
CA ILE A 281 -1.22 -22.85 -4.97
C ILE A 281 0.23 -22.42 -4.77
N SER A 282 0.89 -21.99 -5.84
CA SER A 282 2.31 -21.64 -5.86
C SER A 282 2.59 -20.19 -5.45
N SER A 283 1.60 -19.29 -5.57
CA SER A 283 1.77 -17.89 -5.23
C SER A 283 0.45 -17.26 -4.82
N VAL A 284 0.49 -16.37 -3.84
CA VAL A 284 -0.65 -15.49 -3.51
C VAL A 284 -0.15 -14.06 -3.33
N PHE A 285 -0.75 -13.10 -4.03
CA PHE A 285 -0.34 -11.70 -3.98
C PHE A 285 -1.53 -10.74 -4.05
N ASN A 286 -1.35 -9.52 -3.57
CA ASN A 286 -2.39 -8.49 -3.57
C ASN A 286 -2.55 -7.87 -4.97
N GLY A 287 -3.79 -7.60 -5.35
CA GLY A 287 -4.18 -7.04 -6.64
C GLY A 287 -4.67 -8.11 -7.62
N ALA A 288 -5.34 -7.65 -8.68
CA ALA A 288 -5.69 -8.48 -9.82
C ALA A 288 -4.45 -8.76 -10.69
N ALA A 289 -4.39 -9.96 -11.27
CA ALA A 289 -3.36 -10.36 -12.22
C ALA A 289 -3.30 -9.42 -13.44
N ASP A 290 -4.44 -9.22 -14.12
CA ASP A 290 -4.59 -8.24 -15.18
C ASP A 290 -5.28 -6.98 -14.62
N LYS A 291 -4.46 -6.03 -14.16
CA LYS A 291 -4.96 -4.80 -13.52
C LYS A 291 -5.80 -3.94 -14.44
N ASP A 292 -5.47 -3.90 -15.72
CA ASP A 292 -6.15 -3.05 -16.70
C ASP A 292 -7.54 -3.61 -17.02
N ALA A 293 -7.64 -4.93 -17.20
CA ALA A 293 -8.91 -5.60 -17.43
C ALA A 293 -9.84 -5.56 -16.20
N TYR A 294 -9.26 -5.70 -15.01
CA TYR A 294 -10.03 -5.79 -13.76
C TYR A 294 -10.44 -4.42 -13.21
N ASN A 295 -9.52 -3.44 -13.18
CA ASN A 295 -9.76 -2.09 -12.65
C ASN A 295 -10.08 -1.10 -13.78
N GLN A 296 -11.17 -1.36 -14.52
CA GLN A 296 -11.57 -0.54 -15.67
C GLN A 296 -11.86 0.94 -15.33
N VAL A 297 -12.05 1.27 -14.04
CA VAL A 297 -12.30 2.63 -13.58
C VAL A 297 -11.21 3.06 -12.61
N ALA A 298 -10.42 4.06 -13.02
CA ALA A 298 -9.48 4.72 -12.12
C ALA A 298 -10.22 5.22 -10.87
N LEU A 299 -9.71 4.88 -9.68
CA LEU A 299 -10.15 5.42 -8.40
C LEU A 299 -9.92 6.93 -8.41
N VAL A 300 -10.94 7.71 -8.80
CA VAL A 300 -10.92 9.16 -8.63
C VAL A 300 -11.15 9.43 -7.15
N PRO A 301 -10.24 10.11 -6.44
CA PRO A 301 -10.46 10.49 -5.05
C PRO A 301 -11.79 11.24 -4.92
N LYS A 302 -12.70 10.71 -4.12
CA LYS A 302 -14.00 11.37 -3.86
C LYS A 302 -13.80 12.72 -3.17
N GLU A 303 -12.72 12.85 -2.41
CA GLU A 303 -12.35 14.08 -1.72
C GLU A 303 -11.43 14.93 -2.59
N ARG A 304 -11.93 16.11 -2.96
CA ARG A 304 -11.11 17.17 -3.56
C ARG A 304 -10.50 18.01 -2.44
N THR A 305 -9.33 18.61 -2.71
CA THR A 305 -8.67 19.53 -1.79
C THR A 305 -9.68 20.55 -1.25
N ILE A 306 -9.93 20.51 0.07
CA ILE A 306 -10.87 21.41 0.73
C ILE A 306 -10.30 22.82 0.64
N LYS A 307 -10.85 23.64 -0.26
CA LYS A 307 -10.56 25.08 -0.29
C LYS A 307 -11.26 25.73 0.88
N VAL A 308 -10.50 26.37 1.75
CA VAL A 308 -11.02 27.11 2.91
C VAL A 308 -11.96 28.20 2.39
N PRO A 309 -13.18 28.36 2.94
CA PRO A 309 -14.02 29.48 2.60
C PRO A 309 -13.29 30.78 2.93
N LEU A 310 -13.17 31.68 1.96
CA LEU A 310 -12.52 32.97 2.16
C LEU A 310 -13.38 33.84 3.09
N ASP A 311 -13.04 33.88 4.37
CA ASP A 311 -13.58 34.86 5.31
C ASP A 311 -13.19 36.29 4.87
N ALA A 312 -14.06 37.26 5.14
CA ALA A 312 -13.88 38.66 4.74
C ALA A 312 -12.56 39.24 5.30
N LYS A 313 -12.16 38.83 6.51
CA LYS A 313 -10.88 39.21 7.12
C LYS A 313 -9.68 38.65 6.33
N ARG A 314 -9.76 37.41 5.85
CA ARG A 314 -8.69 36.79 5.05
C ARG A 314 -8.59 37.40 3.64
N LYS A 315 -9.71 37.75 3.01
CA LYS A 315 -9.72 38.47 1.72
C LYS A 315 -9.00 39.81 1.79
N ARG A 316 -9.17 40.54 2.90
CA ARG A 316 -8.47 41.82 3.10
C ARG A 316 -6.97 41.63 3.20
N LEU A 317 -6.53 40.66 3.99
CA LEU A 317 -5.11 40.30 4.10
C LEU A 317 -4.53 39.90 2.74
N GLU A 318 -5.18 39.00 2.00
CA GLU A 318 -4.74 38.58 0.66
C GLU A 318 -4.66 39.75 -0.32
N ASN A 319 -5.56 40.74 -0.22
CA ASN A 319 -5.49 41.97 -1.01
C ASN A 319 -4.29 42.86 -0.61
N LEU A 320 -3.91 42.91 0.67
CA LEU A 320 -2.70 43.62 1.10
C LEU A 320 -1.44 42.93 0.54
N TYR A 321 -1.36 41.60 0.61
CA TYR A 321 -0.29 40.81 -0.04
C TYR A 321 -0.24 41.06 -1.56
N GLN A 322 -1.40 41.10 -2.23
CA GLN A 322 -1.44 41.36 -3.66
C GLN A 322 -0.94 42.77 -4.01
N GLN A 323 -1.19 43.76 -3.16
CA GLN A 323 -0.67 45.13 -3.34
C GLN A 323 0.84 45.19 -3.17
N VAL A 324 1.40 44.57 -2.12
CA VAL A 324 2.85 44.50 -1.90
C VAL A 324 3.54 43.76 -3.04
N ARG A 325 2.96 42.64 -3.50
CA ARG A 325 3.46 41.91 -4.67
C ARG A 325 3.47 42.75 -5.94
N LYS A 326 2.40 43.51 -6.20
CA LYS A 326 2.36 44.45 -7.35
C LYS A 326 3.43 45.52 -7.26
N ILE A 327 3.68 46.09 -6.07
CA ILE A 327 4.76 47.07 -5.85
C ILE A 327 6.13 46.43 -6.11
N ARG A 328 6.34 45.20 -5.62
CA ARG A 328 7.57 44.42 -5.83
C ARG A 328 7.83 44.14 -7.32
N GLU A 329 6.82 43.69 -8.05
CA GLU A 329 6.93 43.33 -9.48
C GLU A 329 7.02 44.57 -10.38
N SER A 330 6.26 45.63 -10.10
CA SER A 330 6.25 46.87 -10.90
C SER A 330 7.38 47.84 -10.57
N LYS A 331 8.05 47.68 -9.42
CA LYS A 331 9.09 48.58 -8.90
C LYS A 331 8.66 50.05 -8.80
N THR A 332 7.37 50.29 -8.58
CA THR A 332 6.77 51.62 -8.45
C THR A 332 5.77 51.62 -7.31
N GLY A 333 5.52 52.78 -6.67
CA GLY A 333 4.52 52.91 -5.61
C GLY A 333 5.02 52.61 -4.19
N TYR A 334 6.32 52.78 -3.93
CA TYR A 334 6.94 52.48 -2.63
C TYR A 334 6.39 53.34 -1.48
N GLU A 335 5.90 54.55 -1.76
CA GLU A 335 5.21 55.45 -0.82
C GLU A 335 4.03 54.78 -0.10
N ARG A 336 3.37 53.80 -0.74
CA ARG A 336 2.20 53.11 -0.20
C ARG A 336 2.53 51.99 0.78
N LEU A 337 3.80 51.59 0.90
CA LEU A 337 4.22 50.50 1.79
C LEU A 337 3.98 50.84 3.27
N GLY A 338 4.12 52.11 3.67
CA GLY A 338 3.84 52.57 5.03
C GLY A 338 2.37 52.39 5.41
N GLU A 339 1.45 52.82 4.55
CA GLU A 339 0.00 52.69 4.76
C GLU A 339 -0.44 51.22 4.81
N ILE A 340 0.14 50.38 3.93
CA ILE A 340 -0.14 48.94 3.89
C ILE A 340 0.32 48.28 5.19
N TRP A 341 1.51 48.64 5.70
CA TRP A 341 2.02 48.12 6.96
C TRP A 341 1.18 48.55 8.16
N GLU A 342 0.76 49.81 8.23
CA GLU A 342 -0.11 50.30 9.31
C GLU A 342 -1.49 49.61 9.27
N THR A 343 -2.04 49.40 8.08
CA THR A 343 -3.31 48.65 7.90
C THR A 343 -3.16 47.18 8.31
N GLN A 344 -2.04 46.55 7.95
CA GLN A 344 -1.74 45.18 8.39
C GLN A 344 -1.60 45.10 9.91
N GLN A 345 -0.91 46.03 10.54
CA GLN A 345 -0.74 46.03 11.99
C GLN A 345 -2.06 46.27 12.75
N ALA A 346 -2.95 47.09 12.19
CA ALA A 346 -4.26 47.36 12.77
C ALA A 346 -5.23 46.16 12.64
N GLU A 347 -5.30 45.54 11.46
CA GLU A 347 -6.27 44.47 11.18
C GLU A 347 -5.71 43.05 11.49
N HIS A 348 -4.40 42.87 11.39
CA HIS A 348 -3.68 41.59 11.42
C HIS A 348 -2.31 41.65 12.16
N PRO A 349 -2.27 42.03 13.45
CA PRO A 349 -1.02 42.23 14.21
C PRO A 349 -0.16 40.96 14.42
N GLU A 350 -0.69 39.79 14.09
CA GLU A 350 0.02 38.50 14.18
C GLU A 350 0.70 38.08 12.88
N ASP A 351 0.44 38.76 11.76
CA ASP A 351 1.06 38.46 10.48
C ASP A 351 2.47 39.07 10.41
N TRP A 352 3.50 38.21 10.45
CA TRP A 352 4.89 38.62 10.34
C TRP A 352 5.43 38.55 8.91
N LEU A 353 4.79 37.76 8.05
CA LEU A 353 5.30 37.46 6.71
C LEU A 353 5.10 38.64 5.76
N LEU A 354 3.96 39.34 5.82
CA LEU A 354 3.75 40.56 5.04
C LEU A 354 4.72 41.67 5.48
N SER A 355 4.96 41.78 6.79
CA SER A 355 5.97 42.68 7.35
C SER A 355 7.39 42.35 6.84
N MET A 356 7.73 41.06 6.70
CA MET A 356 9.01 40.63 6.14
C MET A 356 9.14 41.00 4.66
N GLU A 357 8.10 40.76 3.84
CA GLU A 357 8.13 41.14 2.42
C GLU A 357 8.32 42.65 2.22
N ILE A 358 7.69 43.47 3.07
CA ILE A 358 7.86 44.93 3.07
C ILE A 358 9.29 45.29 3.49
N PHE A 359 9.83 44.66 4.54
CA PHE A 359 11.20 44.89 4.99
C PHE A 359 12.22 44.61 3.88
N GLU A 360 12.12 43.47 3.19
CA GLU A 360 13.01 43.13 2.07
C GLU A 360 13.00 44.18 0.95
N ILE A 361 11.80 44.70 0.60
CA ILE A 361 11.66 45.72 -0.45
C ILE A 361 12.33 47.03 -0.02
N VAL A 362 12.06 47.48 1.21
CA VAL A 362 12.58 48.74 1.77
C VAL A 362 14.09 48.66 1.98
N ASP A 363 14.62 47.51 2.41
CA ASP A 363 16.05 47.25 2.55
C ASP A 363 16.77 47.28 1.20
N THR A 364 16.23 46.57 0.19
CA THR A 364 16.83 46.49 -1.16
C THR A 364 16.79 47.83 -1.89
N THR A 365 15.74 48.63 -1.69
CA THR A 365 15.56 49.91 -2.40
C THR A 365 16.19 51.10 -1.68
N SER A 366 16.59 50.94 -0.41
CA SER A 366 17.10 52.01 0.46
C SER A 366 16.14 53.21 0.58
N GLN A 367 14.84 53.00 0.38
CA GLN A 367 13.80 54.01 0.52
C GLN A 367 13.13 53.90 1.90
N GLN A 368 12.59 54.99 2.45
CA GLN A 368 11.87 55.02 3.74
C GLN A 368 12.62 54.39 4.95
N PRO A 369 13.75 54.98 5.37
CA PRO A 369 14.55 54.48 6.50
C PRO A 369 13.77 54.42 7.82
N GLU A 370 12.79 55.31 8.02
CA GLU A 370 11.93 55.31 9.20
C GLU A 370 10.94 54.13 9.22
N LEU A 371 10.43 53.70 8.06
CA LEU A 371 9.58 52.51 7.98
C LEU A 371 10.42 51.26 8.23
N LYS A 372 11.63 51.19 7.64
CA LYS A 372 12.59 50.10 7.88
C LYS A 372 12.81 49.84 9.36
N ALA A 373 13.18 50.88 10.12
CA ALA A 373 13.45 50.77 11.55
C ALA A 373 12.21 50.33 12.36
N ARG A 374 11.01 50.76 11.96
CA ARG A 374 9.75 50.35 12.61
C ARG A 374 9.42 48.87 12.36
N VAL A 375 9.55 48.41 11.11
CA VAL A 375 9.28 47.02 10.72
C VAL A 375 10.33 46.09 11.32
N GLU A 376 11.60 46.46 11.29
CA GLU A 376 12.71 45.72 11.90
C GLU A 376 12.51 45.53 13.40
N LYS A 377 12.09 46.59 14.12
CA LYS A 377 11.77 46.49 15.55
C LYS A 377 10.62 45.52 15.80
N PHE A 378 9.58 45.52 14.97
CA PHE A 378 8.46 44.60 15.09
C PHE A 378 8.87 43.14 14.82
N LEU A 379 9.62 42.89 13.75
CA LEU A 379 10.13 41.56 13.41
C LEU A 379 11.06 41.01 14.49
N ASN A 380 11.94 41.85 15.05
CA ASN A 380 12.79 41.47 16.19
C ASN A 380 12.00 41.17 17.47
N GLN A 381 10.91 41.89 17.73
CA GLN A 381 10.02 41.58 18.85
C GLN A 381 9.26 40.26 18.66
N LYS A 382 8.83 39.93 17.44
CA LYS A 382 8.19 38.64 17.12
C LYS A 382 9.21 37.49 17.20
N LYS A 383 10.42 37.70 16.70
CA LYS A 383 11.57 36.78 16.84
C LYS A 383 11.87 36.46 18.31
N ALA A 384 11.80 37.45 19.20
CA ALA A 384 12.01 37.24 20.64
C ALA A 384 10.86 36.47 21.32
N LYS A 385 9.63 36.55 20.79
CA LYS A 385 8.45 35.87 21.35
C LYS A 385 8.25 34.44 20.84
N THR A 386 8.74 34.11 19.65
CA THR A 386 8.51 32.79 19.03
C THR A 386 9.82 32.19 18.54
N LYS A 387 10.26 31.11 19.19
CA LYS A 387 11.55 30.45 18.96
C LYS A 387 11.72 29.96 17.51
N ASP A 388 10.63 29.56 16.86
CA ASP A 388 10.62 29.07 15.48
C ASP A 388 10.76 30.18 14.42
N LEU A 389 10.42 31.42 14.77
CA LEU A 389 10.60 32.57 13.87
C LEU A 389 12.05 33.07 13.83
N ALA A 390 12.90 32.64 14.76
CA ALA A 390 14.29 33.08 14.82
C ALA A 390 15.16 32.58 13.67
N THR A 391 14.79 31.47 13.04
CA THR A 391 15.43 30.92 11.84
C THR A 391 14.87 31.46 10.53
N LEU A 392 13.66 32.05 10.56
CA LEU A 392 12.95 32.56 9.38
C LEU A 392 13.07 34.07 9.21
N ILE A 393 13.18 34.80 10.32
CA ILE A 393 13.44 36.24 10.36
C ILE A 393 14.95 36.42 10.56
N GLY A 394 15.68 36.39 9.45
CA GLY A 394 17.14 36.46 9.36
C GLY A 394 17.65 37.88 9.30
#